data_AF-A0A060BQY5-F1
#
_entry.id   AF-A0A060BQY5-F1
#
_cell.length_a   1.000
_cell.length_b   1.000
_cell.length_c   1.000
_cell.angle_alpha   90.00
_cell.angle_beta   90.00
_cell.angle_gamma   90.00
#
_symmetry.space_group_name_H-M   'P 1'
#
loop_
_entity.id
_entity.type
_entity.pdbx_description
1 polymer ?
#
loop_
_entity_poly.entity_id
_entity_poly.type
_entity_poly.pdbx_seq_one_letter_code
_entity_poly.pdbx_strand_id
1 'polypeptide(L)'
;GDWFCGEQNTSSDEDYVTLYRYALNYLKNKGLHNLISVYNPAGNFNSVDEFLKRYPGNHYVDIVSFDTYQLDKTEKGTSDFAQNLDRSLSILEEVAKQKSKIPSIGELGFNNIPNPKWFTTILEPILDKHH
;
A
#
# COMPACT_ATOMS: atom_id res chain seq x y z
N GLY A 1 9.17 4.23 2.49
CA GLY A 1 10.53 3.93 2.01
C GLY A 1 11.36 5.18 2.10
N ASP A 2 12.48 5.24 1.37
CA ASP A 2 13.37 6.42 1.25
C ASP A 2 13.86 6.69 -0.19
N TRP A 3 13.10 6.20 -1.17
CA TRP A 3 13.38 6.24 -2.61
C TRP A 3 12.70 7.42 -3.33
N PHE A 4 11.59 7.96 -2.82
CA PHE A 4 10.92 9.14 -3.39
C PHE A 4 11.09 10.38 -2.51
N CYS A 5 11.11 11.56 -3.14
CA CYS A 5 11.30 12.84 -2.46
C CYS A 5 10.19 13.23 -1.47
N GLY A 6 9.10 12.45 -1.37
CA GLY A 6 7.98 12.65 -0.44
C GLY A 6 7.89 11.62 0.70
N GLU A 7 8.92 10.81 0.95
CA GLU A 7 8.86 9.77 1.99
C GLU A 7 9.31 10.27 3.38
N GLN A 8 9.43 9.36 4.35
CA GLN A 8 9.55 9.68 5.79
C GLN A 8 10.80 10.49 6.15
N ASN A 9 11.90 10.30 5.41
CA ASN A 9 13.16 10.97 5.69
C ASN A 9 13.35 12.31 4.96
N THR A 10 12.41 12.75 4.13
CA THR A 10 12.53 13.99 3.33
C THR A 10 11.39 14.98 3.56
N SER A 11 10.35 14.61 4.31
CA SER A 11 9.18 15.46 4.58
C SER A 11 8.52 15.10 5.90
N SER A 12 7.97 16.09 6.61
CA SER A 12 7.13 15.82 7.79
C SER A 12 5.83 15.12 7.38
N ASP A 13 5.17 14.43 8.31
CA ASP A 13 3.88 13.78 8.03
C ASP A 13 2.82 14.82 7.63
N GLU A 14 2.87 16.02 8.21
CA GLU A 14 1.97 17.13 7.89
C GLU A 14 2.23 17.69 6.48
N ASP A 15 3.49 17.80 6.06
CA ASP A 15 3.85 18.25 4.70
C ASP A 15 3.33 17.27 3.65
N TYR A 16 3.48 15.96 3.89
CA TYR A 16 2.95 14.93 2.99
C TYR A 16 1.43 15.05 2.84
N VAL A 17 0.72 15.14 3.97
CA VAL A 17 -0.74 15.30 3.98
C VAL A 17 -1.16 16.58 3.26
N THR A 18 -0.44 17.68 3.49
CA THR A 18 -0.71 18.97 2.83
C THR A 18 -0.52 18.87 1.32
N LEU A 19 0.58 18.24 0.87
CA LEU A 19 0.87 18.06 -0.55
C LEU A 19 -0.19 17.18 -1.24
N TYR A 20 -0.58 16.06 -0.62
CA TYR A 20 -1.60 15.16 -1.15
C TYR A 20 -2.94 15.88 -1.34
N ARG A 21 -3.39 16.62 -0.31
CA ARG A 21 -4.62 17.42 -0.37
C ARG A 21 -4.54 18.52 -1.42
N TYR A 22 -3.40 19.22 -1.50
CA TYR A 22 -3.19 20.28 -2.49
C TYR A 22 -3.31 19.75 -3.92
N ALA A 23 -2.66 18.62 -4.23
CA ALA A 23 -2.70 18.02 -5.55
C ALA A 23 -4.13 17.68 -5.99
N LEU A 24 -4.90 16.99 -5.13
CA LEU A 24 -6.28 16.65 -5.45
C LEU A 24 -7.19 17.87 -5.54
N ASN A 25 -7.06 18.83 -4.64
CA ASN A 25 -7.86 20.06 -4.69
C ASN A 25 -7.57 20.85 -5.96
N TYR A 26 -6.29 20.94 -6.36
CA TYR A 26 -5.90 21.61 -7.59
C TYR A 26 -6.55 20.95 -8.82
N LEU A 27 -6.46 19.62 -8.94
CA LEU A 27 -7.04 18.88 -10.07
C LEU A 27 -8.58 19.01 -10.11
N LYS A 28 -9.25 18.89 -8.97
CA LYS A 28 -10.70 19.10 -8.86
C LYS A 28 -11.11 20.52 -9.25
N ASN A 29 -10.35 21.53 -8.81
CA ASN A 29 -10.58 22.93 -9.18
C ASN A 29 -10.33 23.22 -10.67
N LYS A 30 -9.56 22.38 -11.36
CA LYS A 30 -9.41 22.39 -12.83
C LYS A 30 -10.57 21.72 -13.57
N GLY A 31 -11.60 21.25 -12.86
CA GLY A 31 -12.79 20.64 -13.42
C GLY A 31 -12.68 19.14 -13.66
N LEU A 32 -11.61 18.48 -13.21
CA LEU A 32 -11.47 17.03 -13.32
C LEU A 32 -12.40 16.34 -12.30
N HIS A 33 -13.30 15.51 -12.80
CA HIS A 33 -14.34 14.82 -12.03
C HIS A 33 -14.34 13.30 -12.25
N ASN A 34 -13.33 12.79 -12.96
CA ASN A 34 -13.15 11.39 -13.35
C ASN A 34 -11.89 10.76 -12.70
N LEU A 35 -11.47 11.28 -11.55
CA LEU A 35 -10.28 10.80 -10.85
C LEU A 35 -10.69 9.88 -9.70
N ILE A 36 -9.95 8.77 -9.55
CA ILE A 36 -9.97 7.90 -8.38
C ILE A 36 -8.67 8.12 -7.63
N SER A 37 -8.77 8.40 -6.34
CA SER A 37 -7.62 8.68 -5.48
C SER A 37 -7.21 7.43 -4.69
N VAL A 38 -5.94 7.05 -4.81
CA VAL A 38 -5.36 5.89 -4.11
C VAL A 38 -4.35 6.41 -3.08
N TYR A 39 -4.47 5.98 -1.84
CA TYR A 39 -3.48 6.22 -0.79
C TYR A 39 -2.63 4.97 -0.59
N ASN A 40 -1.33 5.12 -0.78
CA ASN A 40 -0.36 4.02 -0.74
C ASN A 40 0.84 4.41 0.14
N PRO A 41 0.83 4.09 1.44
CA PRO A 41 2.03 4.10 2.25
C PRO A 41 2.80 2.82 1.91
N ALA A 42 4.03 2.94 1.41
CA ALA A 42 4.91 1.81 1.09
C ALA A 42 4.80 0.65 2.11
N GLY A 43 4.91 -0.61 1.67
CA GLY A 43 4.51 -1.81 2.41
C GLY A 43 5.21 -2.18 3.73
N ASN A 44 5.95 -1.27 4.36
CA ASN A 44 6.75 -1.51 5.56
C ASN A 44 6.05 -1.11 6.88
N PHE A 45 4.72 -0.98 6.89
CA PHE A 45 3.95 -0.70 8.11
C PHE A 45 3.71 -1.97 8.93
N ASN A 46 3.63 -1.84 10.26
CA ASN A 46 3.40 -2.95 11.20
C ASN A 46 2.10 -2.81 12.01
N SER A 47 1.39 -1.68 11.86
CA SER A 47 0.12 -1.43 12.55
C SER A 47 -0.80 -0.53 11.71
N VAL A 48 -2.08 -0.50 12.08
CA VAL A 48 -3.07 0.44 11.53
C VAL A 48 -2.63 1.90 11.74
N ASP A 49 -2.08 2.22 12.91
CA ASP A 49 -1.60 3.58 13.21
C ASP A 49 -0.42 3.97 12.33
N GLU A 50 0.52 3.06 12.08
CA GLU A 50 1.63 3.30 11.14
C GLU A 50 1.12 3.50 9.71
N PHE A 51 0.15 2.68 9.26
CA PHE A 51 -0.48 2.84 7.94
C PHE A 51 -1.17 4.21 7.81
N LEU A 52 -1.89 4.63 8.85
CA LEU A 52 -2.68 5.85 8.86
C LEU A 52 -1.88 7.11 9.21
N LYS A 53 -0.61 6.99 9.60
CA LYS A 53 0.26 8.11 10.01
C LYS A 53 0.25 9.29 9.05
N ARG A 54 0.18 9.02 7.74
CA ARG A 54 0.17 10.03 6.65
C ARG A 54 -1.16 10.08 5.88
N TYR A 55 -2.22 9.50 6.43
CA TYR A 55 -3.50 9.41 5.75
C TYR A 55 -4.15 10.80 5.60
N PRO A 56 -4.44 11.27 4.38
CA PRO A 56 -4.89 12.64 4.15
C PRO A 56 -6.36 12.88 4.54
N GLY A 57 -7.08 11.83 4.93
CA GLY A 57 -8.47 11.89 5.40
C GLY A 57 -9.48 11.30 4.42
N ASN A 58 -10.65 10.90 4.94
CA ASN A 58 -11.65 10.14 4.17
C ASN A 58 -12.21 10.85 2.94
N HIS A 59 -12.15 12.18 2.86
CA HIS A 59 -12.64 12.93 1.69
C HIS A 59 -11.65 12.98 0.52
N TYR A 60 -10.41 12.54 0.77
CA TYR A 60 -9.30 12.62 -0.19
C TYR A 60 -8.88 11.25 -0.73
N VAL A 61 -9.45 10.16 -0.23
CA VAL A 61 -9.03 8.79 -0.58
C VAL A 61 -10.25 7.97 -0.92
N ASP A 62 -10.19 7.28 -2.06
CA ASP A 62 -11.20 6.31 -2.50
C ASP A 62 -10.72 4.89 -2.23
N ILE A 63 -9.44 4.61 -2.51
CA ILE A 63 -8.80 3.30 -2.37
C ILE A 63 -7.61 3.40 -1.42
N VAL A 64 -7.48 2.45 -0.50
CA VAL A 64 -6.27 2.26 0.31
C VAL A 64 -5.48 1.09 -0.26
N SER A 65 -4.16 1.25 -0.39
CA SER A 65 -3.31 0.20 -0.94
C SER A 65 -1.93 0.17 -0.31
N PHE A 66 -1.14 -0.83 -0.67
CA PHE A 66 0.30 -0.88 -0.41
C PHE A 66 1.03 -1.63 -1.50
N ASP A 67 2.35 -1.46 -1.53
CA ASP A 67 3.25 -2.15 -2.46
C ASP A 67 4.06 -3.22 -1.73
N THR A 68 4.23 -4.39 -2.35
CA THR A 68 4.94 -5.53 -1.74
C THR A 68 5.73 -6.34 -2.75
N TYR A 69 7.02 -6.55 -2.50
CA TYR A 69 7.87 -7.27 -3.42
C TYR A 69 8.70 -8.32 -2.69
N GLN A 70 8.78 -9.53 -3.26
CA GLN A 70 9.79 -10.49 -2.86
C GLN A 70 11.12 -10.10 -3.52
N LEU A 71 12.11 -9.75 -2.70
CA LEU A 71 13.46 -9.39 -3.15
C LEU A 71 14.46 -10.52 -2.87
N ASP A 72 14.32 -11.18 -1.73
CA ASP A 72 15.14 -12.31 -1.33
C ASP A 72 14.65 -13.60 -2.02
N LYS A 73 15.56 -14.24 -2.75
CA LYS A 73 15.32 -15.45 -3.54
C LYS A 73 15.53 -16.75 -2.75
N THR A 74 15.94 -16.66 -1.50
CA THR A 74 16.10 -17.82 -0.62
C THR A 74 14.75 -18.36 -0.15
N GLU A 75 14.75 -19.58 0.41
CA GLU A 75 13.57 -20.15 1.06
C GLU A 75 13.12 -19.30 2.24
N LYS A 76 14.07 -18.78 3.03
CA LYS A 76 13.79 -17.84 4.11
C LYS A 76 13.11 -16.58 3.57
N GLY A 77 13.64 -16.00 2.49
CA GLY A 77 13.05 -14.84 1.82
C GLY A 77 11.62 -15.08 1.35
N THR A 78 11.32 -16.29 0.88
CA THR A 78 9.97 -16.69 0.49
C THR A 78 9.02 -16.79 1.69
N SER A 79 9.48 -17.39 2.80
CA SER A 79 8.72 -17.46 4.05
C SER A 79 8.47 -16.07 4.64
N ASP A 80 9.50 -15.21 4.66
CA ASP A 80 9.40 -13.84 5.18
C ASP A 80 8.44 -13.00 4.33
N PHE A 81 8.49 -13.12 2.99
CA PHE A 81 7.53 -12.48 2.10
C PHE A 81 6.11 -12.94 2.41
N ALA A 82 5.89 -14.25 2.55
CA ALA A 82 4.57 -14.79 2.81
C ALA A 82 3.98 -14.27 4.14
N GLN A 83 4.77 -14.26 5.20
CA GLN A 83 4.35 -13.75 6.52
C GLN A 83 4.08 -12.25 6.48
N ASN A 84 4.92 -11.48 5.79
CA ASN A 84 4.72 -10.03 5.66
C ASN A 84 3.49 -9.70 4.83
N LEU A 85 3.24 -10.42 3.73
CA LEU A 85 2.05 -10.20 2.91
C LEU A 85 0.77 -10.46 3.71
N ASP A 86 0.70 -11.59 4.42
CA ASP A 86 -0.44 -11.97 5.25
C ASP A 86 -0.76 -10.92 6.33
N ARG A 87 0.29 -10.44 7.01
CA ARG A 87 0.18 -9.38 8.02
C ARG A 87 -0.27 -8.06 7.40
N SER A 88 0.32 -7.64 6.29
CA SER A 88 0.00 -6.37 5.64
C SER A 88 -1.42 -6.36 5.07
N LEU A 89 -1.90 -7.48 4.53
CA LEU A 89 -3.29 -7.63 4.10
C LEU A 89 -4.26 -7.53 5.28
N SER A 90 -3.97 -8.20 6.41
CA SER A 90 -4.79 -8.10 7.63
C SER A 90 -4.95 -6.64 8.10
N ILE A 91 -3.85 -5.87 8.09
CA ILE A 91 -3.88 -4.45 8.46
C ILE A 91 -4.66 -3.63 7.42
N LEU A 92 -4.47 -3.91 6.13
CA LEU A 92 -5.15 -3.21 5.05
C LEU A 92 -6.67 -3.39 5.12
N GLU A 93 -7.14 -4.62 5.36
CA GLU A 93 -8.56 -4.93 5.55
C GLU A 93 -9.14 -4.20 6.76
N GLU A 94 -8.41 -4.17 7.87
CA GLU A 94 -8.83 -3.43 9.06
C GLU A 94 -8.96 -1.93 8.76
N VAL A 95 -7.98 -1.33 8.08
CA VAL A 95 -8.02 0.06 7.66
C VAL A 95 -9.21 0.31 6.73
N ALA A 96 -9.39 -0.53 5.72
CA ALA A 96 -10.47 -0.42 4.74
C ALA A 96 -11.84 -0.45 5.42
N LYS A 97 -12.03 -1.37 6.37
CA LYS A 97 -13.25 -1.45 7.19
C LYS A 97 -13.43 -0.21 8.06
N GLN A 98 -12.41 0.23 8.79
CA GLN A 98 -12.49 1.39 9.68
C GLN A 98 -12.76 2.70 8.93
N LYS A 99 -12.22 2.86 7.71
CA LYS A 99 -12.33 4.09 6.91
C LYS A 99 -13.43 4.02 5.84
N SER A 100 -14.10 2.86 5.71
CA SER A 100 -15.06 2.57 4.65
C SER A 100 -14.49 2.84 3.26
N LYS A 101 -13.32 2.23 2.98
CA LYS A 101 -12.56 2.36 1.73
C LYS A 101 -12.41 1.01 1.05
N ILE A 102 -12.03 1.04 -0.23
CA ILE A 102 -11.75 -0.16 -1.00
C ILE A 102 -10.28 -0.55 -0.76
N PRO A 103 -9.97 -1.77 -0.28
CA PRO A 103 -8.60 -2.27 -0.21
C PRO A 103 -8.11 -2.71 -1.59
N SER A 104 -6.82 -2.48 -1.88
CA SER A 104 -6.14 -3.00 -3.07
C SER A 104 -4.67 -3.27 -2.77
N ILE A 105 -4.06 -4.23 -3.47
CA ILE A 105 -2.60 -4.24 -3.60
C ILE A 105 -2.24 -3.29 -4.74
N GLY A 106 -1.39 -2.30 -4.48
CA GLY A 106 -1.00 -1.30 -5.47
C GLY A 106 -0.01 -1.90 -6.46
N GLU A 107 1.05 -2.48 -5.90
CA GLU A 107 2.05 -3.20 -6.67
C GLU A 107 2.44 -4.51 -5.97
N LEU A 108 2.69 -5.56 -6.77
CA LEU A 108 3.27 -6.79 -6.28
C LEU A 108 4.23 -7.42 -7.27
N GLY A 109 5.21 -8.17 -6.77
CA GLY A 109 6.00 -9.01 -7.66
C GLY A 109 7.15 -9.74 -6.98
N PHE A 110 7.80 -10.57 -7.79
CA PHE A 110 9.04 -11.26 -7.45
C PHE A 110 10.09 -10.97 -8.50
N ASN A 111 11.20 -10.33 -8.12
CA ASN A 111 12.21 -9.86 -9.07
C ASN A 111 12.78 -11.00 -9.95
N ASN A 112 12.59 -10.88 -11.27
CA ASN A 112 12.91 -11.88 -12.30
C ASN A 112 12.20 -13.24 -12.19
N ILE A 113 11.23 -13.38 -11.28
CA ILE A 113 10.37 -14.55 -11.09
C ILE A 113 11.15 -15.89 -11.22
N PRO A 114 12.18 -16.14 -10.40
CA PRO A 114 12.99 -17.35 -10.51
C PRO A 114 12.20 -18.64 -10.21
N ASN A 115 11.10 -18.53 -9.46
CA ASN A 115 10.16 -19.62 -9.25
C ASN A 115 8.98 -19.50 -10.23
N PRO A 116 8.86 -20.36 -11.25
CA PRO A 116 7.78 -20.28 -12.25
C PRO A 116 6.39 -20.57 -11.67
N LYS A 117 6.31 -21.18 -10.48
CA LYS A 117 5.05 -21.48 -9.77
C LYS A 117 4.72 -20.47 -8.68
N TRP A 118 5.50 -19.39 -8.55
CA TRP A 118 5.39 -18.44 -7.44
C TRP A 118 3.97 -17.90 -7.24
N PHE A 119 3.27 -17.54 -8.31
CA PHE A 119 1.89 -17.06 -8.24
C PHE A 119 0.95 -18.09 -7.60
N THR A 120 1.00 -19.35 -8.04
CA THR A 120 0.06 -20.40 -7.61
C THR A 120 0.43 -21.06 -6.30
N THR A 121 1.72 -21.11 -5.95
CA THR A 121 2.16 -21.86 -4.75
C THR A 121 2.51 -20.97 -3.58
N ILE A 122 2.82 -19.69 -3.82
CA ILE A 122 3.19 -18.73 -2.77
C ILE A 122 2.11 -17.65 -2.62
N LEU A 123 1.77 -16.95 -3.71
CA LEU A 123 0.88 -15.78 -3.65
C LEU A 123 -0.59 -16.17 -3.42
N GLU A 124 -1.15 -17.01 -4.29
CA GLU A 124 -2.56 -17.42 -4.28
C GLU A 124 -3.03 -17.95 -2.91
N PRO A 125 -2.31 -18.89 -2.24
CA PRO A 125 -2.73 -19.40 -0.93
C PRO A 125 -2.77 -18.35 0.18
N ILE A 126 -2.07 -17.22 0.01
CA ILE A 126 -2.14 -16.10 0.95
C ILE A 126 -3.36 -15.26 0.62
N LEU A 127 -3.54 -14.88 -0.65
CA LEU A 127 -4.69 -14.06 -1.09
C LEU A 127 -6.03 -14.72 -0.75
N ASP A 128 -6.14 -16.05 -0.86
CA ASP A 128 -7.38 -16.79 -0.55
C ASP A 128 -7.83 -16.67 0.92
N LYS A 129 -6.96 -16.21 1.82
CA LYS A 129 -7.29 -15.97 3.24
C LYS A 129 -7.92 -14.59 3.49
N HIS A 130 -7.83 -13.67 2.54
CA HIS A 130 -8.13 -12.24 2.67
C HIS A 130 -9.27 -11.85 1.70
N HIS A 131 -10.20 -10.99 2.14
CA HIS A 131 -11.45 -10.64 1.43
C HIS A 131 -11.83 -9.14 1.53
#